data_AF-A0A1F7W6J4-F1
#
_entry.id   AF-A0A1F7W6J4-F1
#
_cell.length_a   1.000
_cell.length_b   1.000
_cell.length_c   1.000
_cell.angle_alpha   90.00
_cell.angle_beta   90.00
_cell.angle_gamma   90.00
#
_symmetry.space_group_name_H-M   'P 1'
#
loop_
_entity.id
_entity.type
_entity.pdbx_description
1 polymer ?
#
loop_
_entity_poly.entity_id
_entity_poly.type
_entity_poly.pdbx_seq_one_letter_code
_entity_poly.pdbx_strand_id
1 'polypeptide(L)'
;MEAGAPKEQNQEIVRPETQRAQERKAVPEKSDRAAVERAAEDRARERKIESARSTMEQIATQIASVAAKARGAEATGDEHAKAQWAAVKRSLEQEMAKQRANMEQFKKAA
;
A
#
# COMPACT_ATOMS: atom_id res chain seq x y z
N MET A 1 -81.03 38.59 9.08
CA MET A 1 -79.85 39.25 8.47
C MET A 1 -78.66 38.87 9.33
N GLU A 2 -77.88 37.91 8.84
CA GLU A 2 -76.70 37.36 9.52
C GLU A 2 -75.47 38.21 9.23
N ALA A 3 -74.63 38.33 10.24
CA ALA A 3 -73.33 38.96 10.18
C ALA A 3 -72.26 37.96 9.72
N GLY A 4 -71.27 38.46 8.99
CA GLY A 4 -69.95 37.84 8.92
C GLY A 4 -69.57 37.26 7.56
N ALA A 5 -69.10 38.11 6.66
CA ALA A 5 -68.19 37.71 5.61
C ALA A 5 -66.76 37.71 6.17
N PRO A 6 -66.05 36.58 6.22
CA PRO A 6 -64.60 36.60 6.32
C PRO A 6 -63.97 36.59 4.93
N LYS A 7 -62.93 37.42 4.85
CA LYS A 7 -62.12 37.77 3.69
C LYS A 7 -61.32 36.58 3.14
N GLU A 8 -60.96 36.75 1.88
CA GLU A 8 -59.96 36.04 1.09
C GLU A 8 -58.75 35.54 1.91
N GLN A 9 -58.37 34.27 1.72
CA GLN A 9 -56.99 33.85 1.91
C GLN A 9 -56.64 32.70 0.95
N ASN A 10 -55.91 33.10 -0.10
CA ASN A 10 -54.95 32.33 -0.89
C ASN A 10 -55.27 30.87 -1.19
N GLN A 11 -55.74 30.67 -2.42
CA GLN A 11 -55.45 29.48 -3.20
C GLN A 11 -53.93 29.35 -3.40
N GLU A 12 -53.27 28.52 -2.60
CA GLU A 12 -51.97 27.94 -2.98
C GLU A 12 -52.19 26.47 -3.34
N ILE A 13 -52.80 26.25 -4.50
CA ILE A 13 -52.67 24.99 -5.23
C ILE A 13 -51.35 25.08 -6.00
N VAL A 14 -50.25 24.81 -5.31
CA VAL A 14 -48.98 24.40 -5.92
C VAL A 14 -48.38 23.31 -5.05
N ARG A 15 -48.74 22.06 -5.32
CA ARG A 15 -47.87 20.92 -5.01
C ARG A 15 -47.66 20.06 -6.25
N PRO A 16 -46.75 20.45 -7.15
CA PRO A 16 -46.13 19.47 -8.01
C PRO A 16 -44.62 19.67 -8.04
N GLU A 17 -43.93 19.52 -6.91
CA GLU A 17 -42.49 19.35 -6.94
C GLU A 17 -42.05 18.18 -6.05
N THR A 18 -42.09 16.99 -6.64
CA THR A 18 -40.89 16.15 -6.70
C THR A 18 -40.16 15.80 -5.39
N GLN A 19 -40.85 15.61 -4.26
CA GLN A 19 -40.22 14.98 -3.09
C GLN A 19 -39.96 13.47 -3.26
N ARG A 20 -40.26 12.90 -4.43
CA ARG A 20 -39.78 11.58 -4.87
C ARG A 20 -38.44 11.59 -5.63
N ALA A 21 -37.80 12.75 -5.86
CA ALA A 21 -36.55 12.80 -6.63
C ALA A 21 -35.51 13.77 -6.05
N GLN A 22 -35.25 13.68 -4.75
CA GLN A 22 -33.87 13.88 -4.26
C GLN A 22 -33.23 12.50 -4.07
N GLU A 23 -33.01 11.81 -5.18
CA GLU A 23 -31.76 11.07 -5.31
C GLU A 23 -30.60 12.02 -4.96
N ARG A 24 -29.51 11.45 -4.43
CA ARG A 24 -28.22 12.09 -4.10
C ARG A 24 -28.00 12.53 -2.66
N LYS A 25 -28.31 11.65 -1.71
CA LYS A 25 -27.23 11.19 -0.82
C LYS A 25 -27.26 9.66 -0.83
N ALA A 26 -26.61 9.07 -1.83
CA ALA A 26 -26.05 7.74 -1.63
C ALA A 26 -25.18 7.87 -0.37
N VAL A 27 -25.68 7.37 0.75
CA VAL A 27 -24.97 7.36 2.02
C VAL A 27 -23.80 6.41 1.82
N PRO A 28 -22.55 6.90 1.71
CA PRO A 28 -21.41 6.02 1.58
C PRO A 28 -20.83 5.80 2.97
N GLU A 29 -21.65 5.63 4.02
CA GLU A 29 -21.16 5.98 5.36
C GLU A 29 -20.45 4.87 6.13
N LYS A 30 -20.40 3.63 5.62
CA LYS A 30 -19.58 2.56 6.24
C LYS A 30 -18.86 1.66 5.24
N SER A 31 -19.54 1.25 4.18
CA SER A 31 -18.95 0.41 3.14
C SER A 31 -17.85 1.13 2.35
N ASP A 32 -18.06 2.41 2.02
CA ASP A 32 -17.06 3.19 1.28
C ASP A 32 -15.87 3.54 2.16
N ARG A 33 -16.09 3.84 3.45
CA ARG A 33 -15.00 4.02 4.41
C ARG A 33 -14.16 2.75 4.57
N ALA A 34 -14.80 1.59 4.75
CA ALA A 34 -14.09 0.31 4.87
C ALA A 34 -13.39 -0.11 3.57
N ALA A 35 -13.92 0.26 2.41
CA ALA A 35 -13.28 0.04 1.11
C ALA A 35 -12.06 0.96 0.92
N VAL A 36 -12.17 2.23 1.32
CA VAL A 36 -11.07 3.20 1.29
C VAL A 36 -9.96 2.82 2.27
N GLU A 37 -10.31 2.38 3.49
CA GLU A 37 -9.35 1.89 4.49
C GLU A 37 -8.59 0.65 3.97
N ARG A 38 -9.29 -0.34 3.40
CA ARG A 38 -8.65 -1.50 2.75
C ARG A 38 -7.75 -1.11 1.58
N ALA A 39 -8.21 -0.23 0.69
CA ALA A 39 -7.39 0.23 -0.44
C ALA A 39 -6.14 1.00 0.02
N ALA A 40 -6.21 1.73 1.14
CA ALA A 40 -5.05 2.39 1.74
C ALA A 40 -4.06 1.40 2.34
N GLU A 41 -4.55 0.35 3.02
CA GLU A 41 -3.75 -0.74 3.56
C GLU A 41 -3.05 -1.54 2.45
N ASP A 42 -3.76 -1.85 1.36
CA ASP A 42 -3.22 -2.52 0.17
C ASP A 42 -2.08 -1.70 -0.45
N ARG A 43 -2.26 -0.38 -0.64
CA ARG A 43 -1.18 0.49 -1.13
C ARG A 43 0.00 0.59 -0.16
N ALA A 44 -0.26 0.63 1.15
CA ALA A 44 0.79 0.64 2.15
C ALA A 44 1.60 -0.67 2.12
N ARG A 45 0.93 -1.79 1.90
CA ARG A 45 1.54 -3.11 1.73
C ARG A 45 2.36 -3.21 0.44
N GLU A 46 1.83 -2.74 -0.69
CA GLU A 46 2.55 -2.70 -1.96
C GLU A 46 3.87 -1.93 -1.84
N ARG A 47 3.86 -0.75 -1.19
CA ARG A 47 5.08 0.03 -0.94
C ARG A 47 6.11 -0.73 -0.09
N LYS A 48 5.67 -1.49 0.92
CA LYS A 48 6.57 -2.33 1.73
C LYS A 48 7.18 -3.46 0.90
N ILE A 49 6.39 -4.09 0.03
CA ILE A 49 6.86 -5.15 -0.87
C ILE A 49 7.87 -4.60 -1.88
N GLU A 50 7.57 -3.43 -2.46
CA GLU A 50 8.47 -2.74 -3.39
C GLU A 50 9.80 -2.35 -2.72
N SER A 51 9.73 -1.77 -1.52
CA SER A 51 10.93 -1.44 -0.73
C SER A 51 11.76 -2.69 -0.42
N ALA A 52 11.14 -3.79 0.02
CA ALA A 52 11.84 -5.05 0.25
C ALA A 52 12.49 -5.60 -1.03
N ARG A 53 11.83 -5.47 -2.18
CA ARG A 53 12.39 -5.86 -3.49
C ARG A 53 13.61 -5.02 -3.85
N SER A 54 13.54 -3.71 -3.68
CA SER A 54 14.67 -2.80 -3.92
C SER A 54 15.87 -3.16 -3.04
N THR A 55 15.65 -3.41 -1.74
CA THR A 55 16.70 -3.86 -0.82
C THR A 55 17.34 -5.18 -1.28
N MET A 56 16.55 -6.16 -1.71
CA MET A 56 17.11 -7.43 -2.21
C MET A 56 17.93 -7.25 -3.49
N GLU A 57 17.53 -6.35 -4.38
CA GLU A 57 18.27 -6.04 -5.62
C GLU A 57 19.63 -5.37 -5.31
N GLN A 58 19.65 -4.48 -4.33
CA GLN A 58 20.90 -3.88 -3.82
C GLN A 58 21.83 -4.95 -3.23
N ILE A 59 21.30 -5.87 -2.40
CA ILE A 59 22.08 -6.96 -1.82
C ILE A 59 22.61 -7.89 -2.93
N ALA A 60 21.80 -8.22 -3.94
CA ALA A 60 22.24 -9.03 -5.07
C ALA A 60 23.41 -8.37 -5.82
N THR A 61 23.34 -7.05 -6.04
CA THR A 61 24.41 -6.27 -6.67
C THR A 61 25.68 -6.28 -5.81
N GLN A 62 25.55 -6.15 -4.48
CA GLN A 62 26.67 -6.25 -3.56
C GLN A 62 27.32 -7.64 -3.57
N ILE A 63 26.53 -8.71 -3.62
CA ILE A 63 27.04 -10.09 -3.74
C ILE A 63 27.85 -10.25 -5.02
N ALA A 64 27.35 -9.74 -6.16
CA ALA A 64 28.07 -9.78 -7.43
C ALA A 64 29.41 -9.02 -7.36
N SER A 65 29.42 -7.84 -6.71
CA SER A 65 30.64 -7.06 -6.48
C SER A 65 31.66 -7.81 -5.61
N VAL A 66 31.19 -8.40 -4.50
CA VAL A 66 32.03 -9.19 -3.59
C VAL A 66 32.60 -10.42 -4.29
N ALA A 67 31.81 -11.10 -5.12
CA ALA A 67 32.30 -12.23 -5.91
C ALA A 67 33.40 -11.83 -6.90
N ALA A 68 33.29 -10.64 -7.52
CA ALA A 68 34.34 -10.12 -8.38
C ALA A 68 35.64 -9.83 -7.59
N LYS A 69 35.53 -9.24 -6.39
CA LYS A 69 36.68 -8.98 -5.50
C LYS A 69 37.32 -10.27 -4.98
N ALA A 70 36.50 -11.28 -4.65
CA ALA A 70 36.97 -12.61 -4.24
C ALA A 70 37.82 -13.25 -5.34
N ARG A 71 37.38 -13.20 -6.60
CA ARG A 71 38.18 -13.67 -7.74
C ARG A 71 39.50 -12.93 -7.90
N GLY A 72 39.51 -11.62 -7.63
CA GLY A 72 40.75 -10.83 -7.62
C GLY A 72 41.74 -11.33 -6.55
N ALA A 73 41.26 -11.57 -5.33
CA ALA A 73 42.06 -12.16 -4.25
C ALA A 73 42.52 -13.60 -4.57
N GLU A 74 41.71 -14.35 -5.31
CA GLU A 74 42.10 -15.68 -5.80
C GLU A 74 43.24 -15.63 -6.79
N ALA A 75 43.21 -14.70 -7.74
CA ALA A 75 44.27 -14.52 -8.71
C ALA A 75 45.60 -14.09 -8.06
N THR A 76 45.57 -13.35 -6.95
CA THR A 76 46.78 -12.91 -6.22
C THR A 76 47.28 -13.93 -5.20
N GLY A 77 46.53 -15.00 -4.93
CA GLY A 77 46.88 -15.99 -3.90
C GLY A 77 46.74 -15.46 -2.46
N ASP A 78 45.96 -14.40 -2.24
CA ASP A 78 45.77 -13.81 -0.91
C ASP A 78 44.69 -14.58 -0.13
N GLU A 79 45.12 -15.57 0.66
CA GLU A 79 44.26 -16.42 1.48
C GLU A 79 43.43 -15.62 2.51
N HIS A 80 43.98 -14.53 3.04
CA HIS A 80 43.29 -13.69 4.00
C HIS A 80 42.15 -12.92 3.32
N ALA A 81 42.42 -12.29 2.18
CA ALA A 81 41.40 -11.61 1.39
C ALA A 81 40.32 -12.59 0.89
N LYS A 82 40.69 -13.80 0.45
CA LYS A 82 39.72 -14.87 0.11
C LYS A 82 38.77 -15.17 1.26
N ALA A 83 39.32 -15.40 2.46
CA ALA A 83 38.53 -15.71 3.65
C ALA A 83 37.60 -14.54 4.02
N GLN A 84 38.10 -13.30 3.94
CA GLN A 84 37.31 -12.10 4.19
C GLN A 84 36.14 -11.97 3.20
N TRP A 85 36.39 -12.08 1.89
CA TRP A 85 35.33 -11.97 0.90
C TRP A 85 34.31 -13.10 0.99
N ALA A 86 34.74 -14.31 1.36
CA ALA A 86 33.84 -15.43 1.63
C ALA A 86 32.94 -15.18 2.86
N ALA A 87 33.46 -14.51 3.89
CA ALA A 87 32.66 -14.12 5.06
C ALA A 87 31.65 -13.03 4.72
N VAL A 88 32.06 -12.00 3.97
CA VAL A 88 31.18 -10.92 3.51
C VAL A 88 30.05 -11.48 2.63
N LYS A 89 30.37 -12.37 1.68
CA LYS A 89 29.37 -13.02 0.81
C LYS A 89 28.32 -13.78 1.65
N ARG A 90 28.76 -14.58 2.63
CA ARG A 90 27.86 -15.30 3.53
C ARG A 90 26.95 -14.36 4.33
N SER A 91 27.48 -13.24 4.82
CA SER A 91 26.67 -12.24 5.53
C SER A 91 25.58 -11.62 4.64
N LEU A 92 25.93 -11.28 3.39
CA LEU A 92 24.97 -10.76 2.42
C LEU A 92 23.91 -11.80 2.02
N GLU A 93 24.29 -13.07 1.88
CA GLU A 93 23.35 -14.16 1.61
C GLU A 93 22.37 -14.37 2.78
N GLN A 94 22.85 -14.29 4.03
CA GLN A 94 21.99 -14.33 5.21
C GLN A 94 21.02 -13.14 5.25
N GLU A 95 21.48 -11.94 4.91
CA GLU A 95 20.62 -10.76 4.86
C GLU A 95 19.56 -10.89 3.74
N MET A 96 19.94 -11.41 2.57
CA MET A 96 18.98 -11.72 1.50
C MET A 96 17.93 -12.73 1.97
N ALA A 97 18.32 -13.76 2.73
CA ALA A 97 17.39 -14.73 3.28
C ALA A 97 16.40 -14.10 4.28
N LYS A 98 16.86 -13.18 5.14
CA LYS A 98 15.98 -12.43 6.05
C LYS A 98 14.97 -11.55 5.28
N GLN A 99 15.44 -10.85 4.25
CA GLN A 99 14.55 -10.01 3.43
C GLN A 99 13.49 -10.85 2.69
N ARG A 100 13.85 -12.05 2.21
CA ARG A 100 12.89 -13.01 1.63
C ARG A 100 11.85 -13.45 2.66
N ALA A 101 12.28 -13.82 3.87
CA ALA A 101 11.36 -14.22 4.94
C ALA A 101 10.40 -13.08 5.34
N ASN A 102 10.89 -11.84 5.46
CA ASN A 102 10.05 -10.66 5.71
C ASN A 102 9.03 -10.46 4.59
N MET A 103 9.42 -10.65 3.32
CA MET A 103 8.49 -10.56 2.19
C MET A 103 7.41 -11.64 2.25
N GLU A 104 7.76 -12.88 2.60
CA GLU A 104 6.77 -13.95 2.79
C GLU A 104 5.78 -13.64 3.90
N GLN A 105 6.22 -13.02 5.00
CA GLN A 105 5.31 -12.55 6.06
C GLN A 105 4.36 -11.47 5.56
N PHE A 106 4.84 -10.48 4.80
CA PHE A 106 3.97 -9.47 4.19
C PHE A 106 2.98 -10.09 3.18
N LYS A 107 3.36 -11.19 2.52
CA LYS A 107 2.48 -11.93 1.60
C LYS A 107 1.39 -12.73 2.33
N LYS A 108 1.70 -13.37 3.46
CA LYS A 108 0.77 -14.18 4.26
C LYS A 108 -0.21 -13.36 5.12
N ALA A 109 0.10 -12.09 5.38
CA ALA A 109 -0.80 -11.18 6.09
C ALA A 109 -1.98 -10.67 5.21
N ALA A 110 -2.32 -11.38 4.13
CA ALA A 110 -3.49 -11.15 3.27
C ALA A 110 -4.50 -12.28 3.44
#